data_AF-A0A5K1ACL7-F1
#
_entry.id   AF-A0A5K1ACL7-F1
#
_cell.length_a   1.000
_cell.length_b   1.000
_cell.length_c   1.000
_cell.angle_alpha   90.00
_cell.angle_beta   90.00
_cell.angle_gamma   90.00
#
_symmetry.space_group_name_H-M   'P 1'
#
loop_
_entity.id
_entity.type
_entity.pdbx_description
1 polymer ?
#
loop_
_entity_poly.entity_id
_entity_poly.type
_entity_poly.pdbx_seq_one_letter_code
_entity_poly.pdbx_strand_id
1 'polypeptide(L)'
;KLLYKHLAQMNYVMPEFILVESTFVHDQKSFCMLPDMKITLLPSTSGKTETFTIGPEAGDSKPLRDIFWTRLRDIILDHPE
;
A
#
# COMPACT_ATOMS: atom_id res chain seq x y z
N LYS A 1 5.57 -4.59 15.98
CA LYS A 1 4.44 -3.63 15.98
C LYS A 1 4.51 -2.80 14.71
N LEU A 2 3.43 -2.72 13.93
CA LEU A 2 3.35 -1.80 12.78
C LEU A 2 3.07 -0.37 13.28
N LEU A 3 3.74 0.62 12.69
CA LEU A 3 3.70 2.04 13.08
C LEU A 3 3.54 2.88 11.81
N TYR A 4 3.07 4.12 11.93
CA TYR A 4 2.89 5.02 10.79
C TYR A 4 4.17 5.24 9.97
N LYS A 5 5.35 5.21 10.62
CA LYS A 5 6.64 5.26 9.91
C LYS A 5 6.83 4.09 8.92
N HIS A 6 6.35 2.89 9.27
CA HIS A 6 6.45 1.73 8.39
C HIS A 6 5.51 1.88 7.18
N LEU A 7 4.32 2.44 7.39
CA LEU A 7 3.41 2.77 6.28
C LEU A 7 4.03 3.82 5.35
N ALA A 8 4.63 4.87 5.91
CA ALA A 8 5.32 5.89 5.13
C ALA A 8 6.46 5.30 4.29
N GLN A 9 7.25 4.40 4.87
CA GLN A 9 8.31 3.66 4.15
C GLN A 9 7.73 2.78 3.04
N MET A 10 6.64 2.06 3.30
CA MET A 10 5.99 1.24 2.27
C MET A 10 5.42 2.11 1.14
N ASN A 11 4.77 3.23 1.47
CA ASN A 11 4.24 4.17 0.50
C ASN A 11 5.35 4.82 -0.34
N TYR A 12 6.53 5.01 0.23
CA TYR A 12 7.70 5.49 -0.51
C TYR A 12 8.20 4.45 -1.54
N VAL A 13 8.25 3.16 -1.17
CA VAL A 13 8.73 2.07 -2.05
C VAL A 13 7.72 1.74 -3.16
N MET A 14 6.42 1.80 -2.86
CA MET A 14 5.34 1.34 -3.73
C MET A 14 4.11 2.26 -3.67
N PRO A 15 4.25 3.54 -4.06
CA PRO A 15 3.18 4.54 -3.92
C PRO A 15 1.92 4.21 -4.74
N GLU A 16 2.05 3.51 -5.86
CA GLU A 16 0.92 3.17 -6.73
C GLU A 16 0.06 2.02 -6.20
N PHE A 17 0.53 1.29 -5.18
CA PHE A 17 -0.16 0.14 -4.62
C PHE A 17 -0.78 0.43 -3.25
N ILE A 18 -0.59 1.63 -2.73
CA ILE A 18 -1.07 2.03 -1.40
C ILE A 18 -1.88 3.31 -1.54
N LEU A 19 -3.20 3.19 -1.40
CA LEU A 19 -4.08 4.35 -1.29
C LEU A 19 -4.30 4.66 0.19
N VAL A 20 -4.01 5.90 0.56
CA VAL A 20 -4.17 6.41 1.92
C VAL A 20 -5.21 7.52 1.91
N GLU A 21 -6.33 7.29 2.57
CA GLU A 21 -7.43 8.25 2.66
C GLU A 21 -7.51 8.79 4.10
N SER A 22 -7.42 10.11 4.28
CA SER A 22 -7.72 10.73 5.57
C SER A 22 -9.22 10.84 5.73
N THR A 23 -9.73 10.24 6.80
CA THR A 23 -11.14 10.29 7.16
C THR A 23 -11.29 10.99 8.50
N PHE A 24 -12.49 11.48 8.78
CA PHE A 24 -12.85 11.96 10.10
C PHE A 24 -13.97 11.09 10.63
N VAL A 25 -13.78 10.53 11.83
CA VAL A 25 -14.77 9.71 12.51
C VAL A 25 -15.33 10.49 13.68
N HIS A 26 -16.65 10.55 13.77
CA HIS A 26 -17.32 11.20 14.88
C HIS A 26 -17.14 10.37 16.16
N ASP A 27 -16.47 10.93 17.16
CA ASP A 27 -16.36 10.33 18.47
C ASP A 27 -17.61 10.65 19.30
N GLN A 28 -18.41 9.62 19.59
CA GLN A 28 -19.64 9.76 20.37
C GLN A 28 -19.39 10.18 21.82
N LYS A 29 -18.17 10.00 22.34
CA LYS A 29 -17.84 10.38 23.72
C LYS A 29 -17.50 11.85 23.84
N SER A 30 -16.62 12.36 22.97
CA SER A 30 -16.21 13.77 22.99
C SER A 30 -17.10 14.69 22.14
N PHE A 31 -17.98 14.13 21.30
CA PHE A 31 -18.75 14.84 20.27
C PHE A 31 -17.86 15.60 19.26
N CYS A 32 -16.59 15.21 19.15
CA CYS A 32 -15.63 15.79 18.22
C CYS A 32 -15.41 14.89 17.00
N MET A 33 -14.92 15.48 15.91
CA MET A 33 -14.38 14.73 14.78
C MET A 33 -12.94 14.35 15.08
N LEU A 34 -12.62 13.05 15.08
CA LEU A 34 -11.26 12.57 15.23
C LEU A 34 -10.67 12.20 13.87
N PRO A 35 -9.40 12.55 13.61
CA PRO A 35 -8.73 12.11 12.40
C PRO A 35 -8.55 10.59 12.45
N ASP A 36 -8.85 9.94 11.34
CA ASP A 36 -8.64 8.53 11.10
C ASP A 36 -8.05 8.34 9.69
N MET A 37 -7.54 7.14 9.41
CA MET A 37 -6.91 6.83 8.15
C MET A 37 -7.37 5.47 7.64
N LYS A 38 -7.93 5.46 6.43
CA LYS A 38 -8.23 4.24 5.70
C LYS A 38 -7.08 3.93 4.73
N ILE A 39 -6.53 2.73 4.85
CA ILE A 39 -5.43 2.26 4.02
C ILE A 39 -5.98 1.16 3.11
N THR A 40 -5.84 1.32 1.81
CA THR A 40 -6.28 0.34 0.80
C THR A 40 -5.07 -0.13 0.01
N LEU A 41 -4.84 -1.44 -0.05
CA LEU A 41 -3.84 -2.04 -0.92
C LEU A 41 -4.46 -2.31 -2.30
N LEU A 42 -3.89 -1.72 -3.34
CA LEU A 42 -4.35 -1.89 -4.71
C LEU A 42 -3.68 -3.12 -5.35
N PRO A 43 -4.41 -3.85 -6.22
CA PRO A 43 -3.86 -5.02 -6.91
C PRO A 43 -2.74 -4.61 -7.88
N SER A 44 -1.75 -5.51 -8.04
CA SER A 44 -0.62 -5.31 -8.97
C SER A 44 -1.00 -5.41 -10.44
N THR A 45 -2.18 -5.96 -10.73
CA THR A 45 -2.71 -6.09 -12.08
C THR A 45 -3.33 -4.77 -12.50
N SER A 46 -2.63 -4.06 -13.38
CA SER A 46 -3.05 -2.81 -14.03
C SER A 46 -4.57 -2.71 -14.23
N GLY A 47 -5.23 -1.95 -13.36
CA GLY A 47 -6.41 -1.17 -13.71
C GLY A 47 -7.70 -1.89 -14.12
N LYS A 48 -7.96 -3.12 -13.68
CA LYS A 48 -9.31 -3.71 -13.80
C LYS A 48 -9.77 -4.34 -12.50
N THR A 49 -10.90 -3.84 -12.03
CA THR A 49 -11.70 -4.34 -10.90
C THR A 49 -12.16 -5.76 -11.20
N GLU A 50 -11.28 -6.72 -10.98
CA GLU A 50 -11.64 -8.13 -11.05
C GLU A 50 -11.08 -8.77 -9.79
N THR A 51 -12.03 -9.21 -8.96
CA THR A 51 -11.91 -10.09 -7.82
C THR A 51 -10.59 -10.86 -7.75
N PHE A 52 -9.99 -10.91 -6.55
CA PHE A 52 -8.92 -11.85 -6.19
C PHE A 52 -9.37 -13.31 -6.44
N THR A 53 -9.34 -13.77 -7.69
CA THR A 53 -9.43 -15.17 -8.05
C THR A 53 -8.01 -15.62 -8.34
N ILE A 54 -7.47 -16.43 -7.42
CA ILE A 54 -6.26 -17.20 -7.64
C ILE A 54 -6.64 -18.26 -8.69
N GLY A 55 -6.47 -17.92 -9.96
CA GLY A 55 -6.69 -18.79 -11.12
C GLY A 55 -5.47 -18.75 -12.05
N PRO A 56 -5.15 -19.85 -12.76
CA PRO A 56 -3.82 -20.09 -13.35
C PRO A 56 -3.51 -19.31 -14.64
N GLU A 57 -4.31 -18.30 -14.99
CA GLU A 57 -4.30 -17.63 -16.29
C GLU A 57 -3.90 -16.14 -16.16
N ALA A 58 -2.95 -15.82 -15.28
CA ALA A 58 -2.42 -14.45 -15.13
C ALA A 58 -1.02 -14.38 -15.78
N GLY A 59 -0.99 -13.97 -17.06
CA GLY A 59 0.25 -13.72 -17.79
C GLY A 59 1.14 -12.68 -17.09
N ASP A 60 2.41 -13.04 -16.91
CA ASP A 60 3.61 -12.24 -16.57
C ASP A 60 3.49 -11.11 -15.53
N SER A 61 2.45 -11.11 -14.69
CA SER A 61 2.33 -10.17 -13.58
C SER A 61 3.20 -10.66 -12.43
N LYS A 62 4.34 -10.00 -12.21
CA LYS A 62 5.17 -10.26 -11.02
C LYS A 62 4.33 -10.12 -9.74
N PRO A 63 4.45 -11.05 -8.79
CA PRO A 63 3.83 -10.90 -7.47
C PRO A 63 4.23 -9.56 -6.83
N LEU A 64 3.29 -8.90 -6.14
CA LEU A 64 3.53 -7.61 -5.45
C LEU A 64 4.79 -7.64 -4.55
N ARG A 65 5.05 -8.80 -3.91
CA ARG A 65 6.24 -9.04 -3.10
C ARG A 65 7.53 -8.85 -3.89
N ASP A 66 7.58 -9.35 -5.13
CA ASP A 66 8.78 -9.31 -5.95
C ASP A 66 9.01 -7.90 -6.51
N ILE A 67 7.92 -7.16 -6.79
CA ILE A 67 7.97 -5.73 -7.12
C ILE A 67 8.57 -4.94 -5.95
N PHE A 68 8.07 -5.16 -4.74
CA PHE A 68 8.58 -4.50 -3.54
C PHE A 68 10.08 -4.73 -3.32
N TRP A 69 10.53 -6.00 -3.39
CA TRP A 69 11.95 -6.32 -3.19
C TRP A 69 12.86 -5.75 -4.26
N THR A 70 12.41 -5.72 -5.52
CA THR A 70 13.18 -5.13 -6.62
C THR A 70 13.40 -3.64 -6.34
N ARG A 71 12.33 -2.89 -6.03
CA ARG A 71 12.44 -1.46 -5.76
C ARG A 71 13.22 -1.13 -4.51
N LEU A 72 13.03 -1.90 -3.45
CA LEU A 72 13.80 -1.70 -2.23
C LEU A 72 15.30 -1.87 -2.49
N ARG A 73 15.68 -2.85 -3.31
CA ARG A 73 17.07 -3.03 -3.73
C ARG A 73 17.56 -1.84 -4.53
N ASP A 74 16.79 -1.35 -5.49
CA ASP A 74 17.17 -0.20 -6.32
C ASP A 74 17.39 1.07 -5.46
N ILE A 75 16.51 1.33 -4.49
CA ILE A 75 16.65 2.45 -3.55
C ILE A 75 17.93 2.34 -2.72
N ILE A 76 18.25 1.14 -2.21
CA ILE A 76 19.47 0.90 -1.42
C ILE A 76 20.73 1.06 -2.29
N LEU A 77 20.67 0.68 -3.56
CA LEU A 77 21.80 0.79 -4.49
C LEU A 77 22.02 2.24 -4.97
N ASP A 78 20.97 3.04 -5.11
CA ASP A 78 21.05 4.44 -5.52
C ASP A 78 21.52 5.35 -4.35
N HIS A 79 21.24 4.93 -3.11
CA HIS A 79 21.66 5.62 -1.89
C HIS A 79 22.35 4.65 -0.92
N PRO A 80 23.58 4.19 -1.24
CA PRO A 80 24.38 3.46 -0.27
C PRO A 80 24.77 4.44 0.83
N GLU A 81 24.30 4.20 2.06
CA GLU A 81 24.72 4.94 3.26
C GLU A 81 26.23 4.87 3.49
#